data_AF-A0A021VVU4-F1
#
_entry.id   AF-A0A021VVU4-F1
#
_cell.length_a   1.000
_cell.length_b   1.000
_cell.length_c   1.000
_cell.angle_alpha   90.00
_cell.angle_beta   90.00
_cell.angle_gamma   90.00
#
_symmetry.space_group_name_H-M   'P 1'
#
loop_
_entity.id
_entity.type
_entity.pdbx_description
1 polymer ?
#
loop_
_entity_poly.entity_id
_entity_poly.type
_entity_poly.pdbx_seq_one_letter_code
_entity_poly.pdbx_strand_id
1 'polypeptide(L)'
;MRSIYHQRTAATGKEVAADVIATLHTCPIPEVARLGRTLRAWRAQVLAYFDTDGVSNGGTEAINLHIKKPRRLAHGIRTFDHYRLRILLAASGNRPWRLNHA
;
A
#
# COMPACT_ATOMS: atom_id res chain seq x y z
N MET A 1 -2.00 8.99 -14.75
CA MET A 1 -1.88 8.72 -13.29
C MET A 1 -0.53 9.13 -12.72
N ARG A 2 0.62 8.76 -13.30
CA ARG A 2 1.94 9.20 -12.79
C ARG A 2 2.08 10.72 -12.64
N SER A 3 1.43 11.47 -13.53
CA SER A 3 1.37 12.94 -13.51
C SER A 3 0.77 13.52 -12.21
N ILE A 4 -0.09 12.80 -11.49
CA ILE A 4 -0.69 13.25 -10.24
C ILE A 4 0.39 13.55 -9.18
N TYR A 5 1.41 12.68 -9.12
CA TYR A 5 2.43 12.70 -8.07
C TYR A 5 3.73 13.41 -8.48
N HIS A 6 3.87 13.79 -9.76
CA HIS A 6 5.07 14.45 -10.29
C HIS A 6 4.80 15.93 -10.66
N GLN A 7 3.91 16.58 -9.92
CA GLN A 7 3.68 18.02 -10.07
C GLN A 7 4.71 18.83 -9.26
N ARG A 8 4.95 20.06 -9.69
CA ARG A 8 5.86 20.99 -8.99
C ARG A 8 5.35 21.37 -7.60
N THR A 9 4.05 21.30 -7.37
CA THR A 9 3.40 21.63 -6.09
C THR A 9 2.34 20.59 -5.74
N ALA A 10 2.13 20.39 -4.43
CA ALA A 10 1.08 19.49 -3.93
C ALA A 10 -0.33 19.96 -4.33
N ALA A 11 -0.56 21.28 -4.37
CA ALA A 11 -1.84 21.86 -4.79
C ALA A 11 -2.19 21.46 -6.23
N THR A 12 -1.26 21.63 -7.18
CA THR A 12 -1.49 21.24 -8.58
C THR A 12 -1.66 19.72 -8.71
N GLY A 13 -0.91 18.92 -7.93
CA GLY A 13 -1.11 17.47 -7.89
C GLY A 13 -2.51 17.08 -7.40
N LYS A 14 -3.01 17.76 -6.36
CA LYS A 14 -4.34 17.54 -5.78
C LYS A 14 -5.46 17.90 -6.76
N GLU A 15 -5.32 18.98 -7.51
CA GLU A 15 -6.26 19.38 -8.57
C GLU A 15 -6.34 18.33 -9.68
N VAL A 16 -5.18 17.89 -10.20
CA VAL A 16 -5.11 16.84 -11.22
C VAL A 16 -5.70 15.52 -10.70
N ALA A 17 -5.44 15.16 -9.44
CA ALA A 17 -6.04 13.99 -8.82
C ALA A 17 -7.57 14.09 -8.74
N ALA A 18 -8.09 15.25 -8.31
CA ALA A 18 -9.52 15.48 -8.19
C ALA A 18 -10.23 15.39 -9.55
N ASP A 19 -9.63 15.96 -10.60
CA ASP A 19 -10.15 15.87 -11.96
C ASP A 19 -10.19 14.42 -12.48
N VAL A 20 -9.10 13.67 -12.30
CA VAL A 20 -9.04 12.24 -12.64
C VAL A 20 -10.13 11.45 -11.90
N ILE A 21 -10.32 11.70 -10.60
CA ILE A 21 -11.37 11.02 -9.81
C ILE A 21 -12.77 11.39 -10.33
N ALA A 22 -12.98 12.63 -10.76
CA ALA A 22 -14.25 13.11 -11.27
C ALA A 22 -14.60 12.52 -12.65
N THR A 23 -13.60 12.27 -13.51
CA THR A 23 -13.83 11.96 -14.93
C THR A 23 -13.69 10.48 -15.27
N LEU A 24 -12.79 9.72 -14.65
CA LEU A 24 -12.46 8.35 -15.10
C LEU A 24 -13.63 7.36 -15.10
N HIS A 25 -14.64 7.58 -14.25
CA HIS A 25 -15.79 6.68 -14.11
C HIS A 25 -16.71 6.69 -15.34
N THR A 26 -16.63 7.69 -16.22
CA THR A 26 -17.43 7.80 -17.46
C THR A 26 -16.68 7.31 -18.70
N CYS A 27 -15.46 6.80 -18.54
CA CYS A 27 -14.66 6.32 -19.66
C CYS A 27 -15.38 5.21 -20.44
N PRO A 28 -15.39 5.22 -21.78
CA PRO A 28 -16.02 4.17 -22.58
C PRO A 28 -15.32 2.81 -22.44
N ILE A 29 -14.08 2.77 -21.94
CA ILE A 29 -13.35 1.54 -21.66
C ILE A 29 -13.82 0.99 -20.30
N PRO A 30 -14.49 -0.18 -20.24
CA PRO A 30 -15.11 -0.69 -19.01
C PRO A 30 -14.15 -0.83 -17.83
N GLU A 31 -12.92 -1.27 -18.08
CA GLU A 31 -11.88 -1.44 -17.07
C GLU A 31 -11.48 -0.10 -16.44
N VAL A 32 -11.38 0.95 -17.26
CA VAL A 32 -11.04 2.31 -16.81
C VAL A 32 -12.21 2.91 -16.04
N ALA A 33 -13.44 2.73 -16.51
CA ALA A 33 -14.63 3.15 -15.78
C ALA A 33 -14.74 2.48 -14.41
N ARG A 34 -14.43 1.17 -14.34
CA ARG A 34 -14.38 0.43 -13.08
C ARG A 34 -13.31 0.98 -12.13
N LEU A 35 -12.11 1.26 -12.64
CA LEU A 35 -11.05 1.92 -11.87
C LEU A 35 -11.51 3.30 -11.37
N GLY A 36 -12.17 4.10 -12.21
CA GLY A 36 -12.72 5.40 -11.85
C GLY A 36 -13.74 5.31 -10.71
N ARG A 37 -14.63 4.32 -10.72
CA ARG A 37 -15.57 4.06 -9.61
C ARG A 37 -14.84 3.74 -8.31
N THR A 38 -13.79 2.91 -8.37
CA THR A 38 -12.94 2.62 -7.19
C THR A 38 -12.27 3.89 -6.68
N LEU A 39 -11.64 4.69 -7.55
CA LEU A 39 -10.99 5.94 -7.15
C LEU A 39 -11.96 6.93 -6.51
N ARG A 40 -13.19 7.00 -7.02
CA ARG A 40 -14.25 7.83 -6.45
C ARG A 40 -14.67 7.37 -5.06
N ALA A 41 -14.81 6.06 -4.84
CA ALA A 41 -15.10 5.49 -3.53
C ALA A 41 -13.98 5.78 -2.50
N TRP A 42 -12.73 5.88 -2.97
CA TRP A 42 -11.55 6.15 -2.14
C TRP A 42 -11.04 7.59 -2.24
N ARG A 43 -11.90 8.55 -2.65
CA ARG A 43 -11.49 9.94 -2.91
C ARG A 43 -10.76 10.58 -1.73
N ALA A 44 -11.30 10.41 -0.52
CA ALA A 44 -10.73 11.02 0.67
C ALA A 44 -9.30 10.54 0.93
N GLN A 45 -9.06 9.24 0.82
CA GLN A 45 -7.76 8.61 1.05
C GLN A 45 -6.76 8.96 -0.05
N VAL A 46 -7.20 9.02 -1.31
CA VAL A 46 -6.34 9.39 -2.44
C VAL A 46 -5.88 10.85 -2.32
N LEU A 47 -6.78 11.76 -1.95
CA LEU A 47 -6.44 13.18 -1.79
C LEU A 47 -5.63 13.47 -0.53
N ALA A 48 -5.76 12.65 0.52
CA ALA A 48 -5.01 12.81 1.76
C ALA A 48 -3.48 12.78 1.54
N TYR A 49 -2.99 12.08 0.51
CA TYR A 49 -1.58 12.08 0.12
C TYR A 49 -0.96 13.50 0.07
N PHE A 50 -1.73 14.47 -0.45
CA PHE A 50 -1.29 15.86 -0.60
C PHE A 50 -1.36 16.68 0.69
N ASP A 51 -2.15 16.23 1.67
CA ASP A 51 -2.31 16.90 2.96
C ASP A 51 -1.34 16.33 4.02
N THR A 52 -0.74 15.17 3.74
CA THR A 52 0.14 14.43 4.65
C THR A 52 1.60 14.40 4.20
N ASP A 53 2.05 15.39 3.43
CA ASP A 53 3.44 15.45 2.91
C ASP A 53 3.90 14.13 2.23
N GLY A 54 3.00 13.52 1.46
CA GLY A 54 3.31 12.32 0.67
C GLY A 54 3.27 10.99 1.42
N VAL A 55 2.68 10.92 2.63
CA VAL A 55 2.38 9.62 3.27
C VAL A 55 1.62 8.71 2.31
N SER A 56 2.11 7.49 2.16
CA SER A 56 1.58 6.52 1.20
C SER A 56 1.55 5.11 1.80
N ASN A 57 0.85 4.20 1.11
CA ASN A 57 0.83 2.78 1.46
C ASN A 57 2.17 2.06 1.20
N GLY A 58 3.20 2.75 0.68
CA GLY A 58 4.48 2.16 0.29
C GLY A 58 5.20 1.47 1.45
N GLY A 59 5.16 2.03 2.67
CA GLY A 59 5.73 1.38 3.85
C GLY A 59 5.04 0.06 4.20
N THR A 60 3.70 0.06 4.20
CA THR A 60 2.89 -1.15 4.40
C THR A 60 3.17 -2.20 3.32
N GLU A 61 3.30 -1.78 2.06
CA GLU A 61 3.63 -2.66 0.94
C GLU A 61 5.03 -3.26 1.06
N ALA A 62 6.02 -2.47 1.47
CA ALA A 62 7.37 -2.95 1.72
C ALA A 62 7.37 -4.07 2.77
N ILE A 63 6.67 -3.89 3.88
CA ILE A 63 6.51 -4.93 4.91
C ILE A 63 5.75 -6.15 4.36
N ASN A 64 4.66 -5.94 3.61
CA ASN A 64 3.91 -7.04 2.99
C ASN A 64 4.76 -7.85 2.01
N LEU A 65 5.60 -7.19 1.21
CA LEU A 65 6.56 -7.86 0.32
C LEU A 65 7.57 -8.66 1.13
N HIS A 66 8.07 -8.08 2.23
CA HIS A 66 9.00 -8.72 3.15
C HIS A 66 8.42 -9.97 3.81
N ILE A 67 7.12 -9.99 4.11
CA ILE A 67 6.39 -11.14 4.65
C ILE A 67 6.10 -12.19 3.57
N LYS A 68 5.73 -11.75 2.36
CA LYS A 68 5.37 -12.67 1.25
C LYS A 68 6.57 -13.50 0.80
N LYS A 69 7.78 -12.95 0.80
CA LYS A 69 9.03 -13.66 0.43
C LYS A 69 9.27 -14.93 1.26
N PRO A 70 9.42 -14.87 2.60
CA PRO A 70 9.63 -16.06 3.42
C PRO A 70 8.43 -17.01 3.39
N ARG A 71 7.20 -16.51 3.21
CA ARG A 71 6.02 -17.38 3.04
C ARG A 71 6.12 -18.25 1.78
N ARG A 72 6.61 -17.69 0.66
CA ARG A 72 6.82 -18.44 -0.59
C ARG A 72 7.92 -19.51 -0.43
N LEU A 73 9.02 -19.16 0.25
CA LEU A 73 10.13 -20.09 0.54
C LEU A 73 9.77 -21.18 1.56
N ALA A 74 8.66 -21.03 2.29
CA ALA A 74 8.30 -21.92 3.37
C ALA A 74 7.45 -23.14 2.97
N HIS A 75 6.97 -23.20 1.72
CA HIS A 75 6.20 -24.33 1.19
C HIS A 75 5.07 -24.87 2.10
N GLY A 76 4.39 -24.00 2.85
CA GLY A 76 3.19 -24.37 3.63
C GLY A 76 3.38 -24.48 5.15
N ILE A 77 3.83 -23.40 5.80
CA ILE A 77 3.74 -23.27 7.27
C ILE A 77 2.27 -23.25 7.67
N ARG A 78 1.91 -24.11 8.63
CA ARG A 78 0.53 -24.28 9.13
C ARG A 78 0.30 -23.65 10.50
N THR A 79 1.37 -23.37 11.24
CA THR A 79 1.30 -22.84 12.62
C THR A 79 1.62 -21.35 12.64
N PHE A 80 0.76 -20.56 13.29
CA PHE A 80 0.96 -19.12 13.42
C PHE A 80 2.28 -18.78 14.12
N ASP A 81 2.68 -19.53 15.15
CA ASP A 81 3.94 -19.28 15.87
C ASP A 81 5.16 -19.41 14.96
N HIS A 82 5.24 -20.49 14.17
CA HIS A 82 6.32 -20.68 13.21
C HIS A 82 6.32 -19.62 12.10
N TYR A 83 5.13 -19.17 11.68
CA TYR A 83 4.97 -18.09 10.71
C TYR A 83 5.50 -16.77 11.27
N ARG A 84 5.10 -16.42 12.50
CA ARG A 84 5.54 -15.21 13.20
C ARG A 84 7.04 -15.19 13.41
N LEU A 85 7.63 -16.29 13.89
CA LEU A 85 9.07 -16.40 14.10
C LEU A 85 9.86 -16.17 12.81
N ARG A 86 9.43 -16.78 11.70
CA ARG A 86 10.10 -16.59 10.40
C ARG A 86 9.99 -15.17 9.86
N ILE A 87 8.87 -14.48 10.08
CA ILE A 87 8.75 -13.06 9.73
C ILE A 87 9.71 -12.22 10.55
N LEU A 88 9.79 -12.44 11.87
CA LEU A 88 10.68 -11.70 12.76
C LEU A 88 12.16 -11.91 12.40
N LEU A 89 12.53 -13.17 12.11
CA LEU A 89 13.86 -13.53 11.63
C LEU A 89 14.18 -12.85 10.29
N ALA A 90 13.26 -12.89 9.33
CA ALA A 90 13.46 -12.26 8.03
C ALA A 90 13.58 -10.73 8.14
N ALA A 91 12.79 -10.09 9.02
CA ALA A 91 12.72 -8.62 9.13
C ALA A 91 13.96 -7.97 9.76
N SER A 92 14.65 -8.65 10.67
CA SER A 92 15.91 -8.16 11.26
C SER A 92 16.60 -9.20 12.15
N GLY A 93 15.88 -10.19 12.69
CA GLY A 93 16.43 -11.20 13.60
C GLY A 93 16.90 -10.68 14.97
N ASN A 94 17.05 -9.36 15.14
CA ASN A 94 17.63 -8.72 16.34
C ASN A 94 16.64 -8.50 17.49
N ARG A 95 15.37 -8.86 17.35
CA ARG A 95 14.40 -8.74 18.45
C ARG A 95 14.31 -10.08 19.20
N PRO A 96 14.52 -10.11 20.53
CA PRO A 96 14.28 -11.32 21.30
C PRO A 96 12.81 -11.71 21.14
N TRP A 97 12.55 -12.86 20.52
CA TRP A 97 11.18 -13.34 20.25
C TRP A 97 10.61 -14.19 21.39
N ARG A 98 11.45 -14.56 22.36
CA ARG A 98 11.07 -15.05 23.68
C ARG A 98 11.71 -14.14 24.72
N LEU A 99 10.90 -13.55 25.61
CA LEU A 99 11.41 -13.23 26.93
C LEU A 99 11.59 -14.59 27.62
N ASN A 100 12.76 -14.84 28.22
CA ASN A 100 12.94 -16.01 29.06
C ASN A 100 11.88 -15.95 30.15
N HIS A 101 10.83 -16.76 30.01
CA HIS A 101 10.05 -17.17 31.16
C HIS A 101 10.94 -18.15 31.91
N ALA A 102 11.39 -17.73 33.09
CA ALA A 102 11.89 -18.62 34.12
C ALA A 102 10.86 -19.73 34.40
#